data_AF-A0A6M4MAK9-F1
#
_entry.id   AF-A0A6M4MAK9-F1
#
_cell.length_a   1.000
_cell.length_b   1.000
_cell.length_c   1.000
_cell.angle_alpha   90.00
_cell.angle_beta   90.00
_cell.angle_gamma   90.00
#
_symmetry.space_group_name_H-M   'P 1'
#
loop_
_entity.id
_entity.type
_entity.pdbx_description
1 polymer ?
#
loop_
_entity_poly.entity_id
_entity_poly.type
_entity_poly.pdbx_seq_one_letter_code
_entity_poly.pdbx_strand_id
1 'polypeptide(L)'
;MSIFERFDKHKTGYCYLLAALYFIVNNGINASSVWMEYSRNGSPTVEVWEPVTWEYSSAISVLLLLPALAYWFASNPPRLGDISRQIVLHLIGSLIFSICHVVLMVWLRELIYALRSTLSSFTDRFSSKGFSRIHRSHIINNQAIDNIRYYSSGDGEVTLRSGKILSLSRRYKDDFKQAFC
;
A
#
# COMPACT_ATOMS: atom_id res chain seq x y z
N MET A 1 -3.59 -34.53 16.63
CA MET A 1 -4.02 -33.20 17.07
C MET A 1 -4.98 -32.65 16.03
N SER A 2 -6.26 -32.56 16.35
CA SER A 2 -7.32 -32.20 15.38
C SER A 2 -7.22 -30.71 15.00
N ILE A 3 -7.76 -30.33 13.84
CA ILE A 3 -7.82 -28.92 13.38
C ILE A 3 -8.50 -28.03 14.44
N PHE A 4 -9.48 -28.59 15.14
CA PHE A 4 -10.22 -27.91 16.22
C PHE A 4 -9.34 -27.61 17.44
N GLU A 5 -8.44 -28.52 17.86
CA GLU A 5 -7.53 -28.29 18.98
C GLU A 5 -6.48 -27.20 18.69
N ARG A 6 -6.02 -27.10 17.43
CA ARG A 6 -5.13 -26.00 17.00
C ARG A 6 -5.83 -24.65 17.01
N PHE A 7 -7.11 -24.63 16.59
CA PHE A 7 -7.94 -23.43 16.57
C PHE A 7 -8.19 -22.89 17.98
N ASP A 8 -8.52 -23.75 18.93
CA ASP A 8 -8.82 -23.34 20.30
C ASP A 8 -7.59 -22.77 21.03
N LYS A 9 -6.39 -23.32 20.75
CA LYS A 9 -5.13 -22.85 21.32
C LYS A 9 -4.67 -21.48 20.82
N HIS A 10 -5.05 -21.06 19.60
CA HIS A 10 -4.63 -19.79 19.00
C HIS A 10 -5.82 -18.97 18.46
N LYS A 11 -6.97 -19.06 19.13
CA LYS A 11 -8.24 -18.44 18.69
C LYS A 11 -8.11 -16.98 18.28
N THR A 12 -7.38 -16.18 19.07
CA THR A 12 -7.09 -14.77 18.75
C THR A 12 -6.29 -14.59 17.47
N GLY A 13 -5.24 -15.39 17.27
CA GLY A 13 -4.40 -15.34 16.07
C GLY A 13 -5.18 -15.67 14.79
N TYR A 14 -6.05 -16.70 14.83
CA TYR A 14 -6.91 -17.04 13.71
C TYR A 14 -7.96 -15.95 13.41
N CYS A 15 -8.53 -15.31 14.44
CA CYS A 15 -9.43 -14.17 14.24
C CYS A 15 -8.74 -12.99 13.55
N TYR A 16 -7.53 -12.63 13.96
CA TYR A 16 -6.76 -11.57 13.31
C TYR A 16 -6.37 -11.93 11.88
N LEU A 17 -5.98 -13.19 11.63
CA LEU A 17 -5.63 -13.66 10.29
C LEU A 17 -6.84 -13.61 9.34
N LEU A 18 -8.01 -14.07 9.78
CA LEU A 18 -9.25 -13.99 9.01
C LEU A 18 -9.66 -12.54 8.74
N ALA A 19 -9.56 -11.67 9.75
CA ALA A 19 -9.82 -10.25 9.57
C ALA A 19 -8.86 -9.64 8.55
N ALA A 20 -7.55 -9.88 8.67
CA ALA A 20 -6.55 -9.40 7.73
C ALA A 20 -6.81 -9.89 6.30
N LEU A 21 -7.17 -11.17 6.13
CA LEU A 21 -7.52 -11.72 4.82
C LEU A 21 -8.75 -11.04 4.23
N TYR A 22 -9.80 -10.85 5.04
CA TYR A 22 -11.00 -10.12 4.64
C TYR A 22 -10.66 -8.68 4.20
N PHE A 23 -9.86 -7.96 4.98
CA PHE A 23 -9.43 -6.60 4.62
C PHE A 23 -8.64 -6.60 3.30
N ILE A 24 -7.72 -7.55 3.08
CA ILE A 24 -6.95 -7.60 1.82
C ILE A 24 -7.88 -7.78 0.61
N VAL A 25 -8.79 -8.74 0.67
CA VAL A 25 -9.72 -9.01 -0.44
C VAL A 25 -10.66 -7.83 -0.67
N ASN A 26 -11.29 -7.32 0.40
CA ASN A 26 -12.25 -6.21 0.31
C ASN A 26 -11.60 -4.93 -0.25
N ASN A 27 -10.42 -4.56 0.25
CA ASN A 27 -9.70 -3.38 -0.24
C ASN A 27 -9.13 -3.57 -1.65
N GLY A 28 -8.79 -4.81 -2.03
CA GLY A 28 -8.44 -5.14 -3.41
C GLY A 28 -9.61 -4.91 -4.38
N ILE A 29 -10.82 -5.31 -3.98
CA ILE A 29 -12.05 -5.08 -4.76
C ILE A 29 -12.33 -3.57 -4.86
N ASN A 30 -12.30 -2.84 -3.75
CA ASN A 30 -12.52 -1.39 -3.76
C ASN A 30 -11.50 -0.66 -4.64
N ALA A 31 -10.21 -0.98 -4.50
CA ALA A 31 -9.16 -0.33 -5.29
C ALA A 31 -9.33 -0.61 -6.78
N SER A 32 -9.74 -1.83 -7.14
CA SER A 32 -10.06 -2.20 -8.52
C SER A 32 -11.28 -1.44 -9.06
N SER A 33 -12.31 -1.25 -8.23
CA SER A 33 -13.50 -0.48 -8.60
C SER A 33 -13.17 0.99 -8.87
N VAL A 34 -12.37 1.62 -8.00
CA VAL A 34 -11.90 3.00 -8.18
C VAL A 34 -11.06 3.11 -9.46
N TRP A 35 -10.13 2.17 -9.68
CA TRP A 35 -9.31 2.13 -10.90
C TRP A 35 -10.17 2.06 -12.18
N MET A 36 -11.21 1.22 -12.18
CA MET A 36 -12.11 1.08 -13.31
C MET A 36 -12.87 2.37 -13.63
N GLU A 37 -13.32 3.10 -12.60
CA GLU A 37 -14.01 4.39 -12.79
C GLU A 37 -13.09 5.42 -13.46
N TYR A 38 -11.86 5.57 -12.97
CA TYR A 38 -10.90 6.52 -13.53
C TYR A 38 -10.32 6.10 -14.89
N SER A 39 -10.36 4.80 -15.22
CA SER A 39 -9.90 4.27 -16.51
C SER A 39 -10.98 4.30 -17.59
N ARG A 40 -12.21 4.69 -17.25
CA ARG A 40 -13.38 4.63 -18.14
C ARG A 40 -13.27 5.51 -19.39
N ASN A 41 -12.52 6.60 -19.31
CA ASN A 41 -12.42 7.61 -20.37
C ASN A 41 -11.22 7.41 -21.31
N GLY A 42 -10.55 6.25 -21.29
CA GLY A 42 -9.50 5.88 -22.26
C GLY A 42 -8.10 6.43 -21.97
N SER A 43 -7.95 7.42 -21.09
CA SER A 43 -6.67 7.78 -20.46
C SER A 43 -6.81 7.72 -18.94
N PRO A 44 -6.07 6.82 -18.25
CA PRO A 44 -6.10 6.77 -16.79
C PRO A 44 -5.52 8.07 -16.24
N THR A 45 -6.33 8.84 -15.51
CA THR A 45 -5.88 10.08 -14.84
C THR A 45 -5.10 9.83 -13.57
N VAL A 46 -5.20 8.62 -13.02
CA VAL A 46 -4.52 8.17 -11.80
C VAL A 46 -3.77 6.89 -12.08
N GLU A 47 -2.67 6.65 -11.38
CA GLU A 47 -1.93 5.39 -11.46
C GLU A 47 -2.48 4.33 -10.48
N VAL A 48 -2.30 3.04 -10.76
CA VAL A 48 -2.93 1.92 -9.99
C VAL A 48 -2.60 1.99 -8.51
N TRP A 49 -1.41 2.47 -8.18
CA TRP A 49 -0.94 2.53 -6.81
C TRP A 49 -1.65 3.61 -5.98
N GLU A 50 -2.24 4.63 -6.61
CA GLU A 50 -2.95 5.69 -5.89
C GLU A 50 -4.25 5.15 -5.26
N PRO A 51 -5.19 4.54 -6.01
CA PRO A 51 -6.35 3.87 -5.41
C PRO A 51 -5.96 2.80 -4.39
N VAL A 52 -4.93 1.99 -4.69
CA VAL A 52 -4.44 0.98 -3.74
C VAL A 52 -3.96 1.64 -2.45
N THR A 53 -3.23 2.75 -2.53
CA THR A 53 -2.77 3.49 -1.34
C THR A 53 -3.95 4.02 -0.55
N TRP A 54 -4.98 4.56 -1.20
CA TRP A 54 -6.14 5.11 -0.51
C TRP A 54 -6.93 4.06 0.26
N GLU A 55 -7.23 2.92 -0.36
CA GLU A 55 -8.00 1.85 0.27
C GLU A 55 -7.19 1.16 1.39
N TYR A 56 -5.93 0.81 1.10
CA TYR A 56 -5.11 0.10 2.08
C TYR A 56 -4.66 0.99 3.26
N SER A 57 -4.45 2.29 3.07
CA SER A 57 -4.16 3.21 4.20
C SER A 57 -5.31 3.28 5.20
N SER A 58 -6.56 3.27 4.71
CA SER A 58 -7.75 3.17 5.56
C SER A 58 -7.78 1.84 6.32
N ALA A 59 -7.60 0.71 5.63
CA ALA A 59 -7.59 -0.61 6.24
C ALA A 59 -6.52 -0.76 7.33
N ILE A 60 -5.29 -0.34 7.03
CA ILE A 60 -4.17 -0.40 7.98
C ILE A 60 -4.45 0.48 9.19
N SER A 61 -5.00 1.68 9.00
CA SER A 61 -5.33 2.56 10.13
C SER A 61 -6.38 1.94 11.06
N VAL A 62 -7.39 1.24 10.52
CA VAL A 62 -8.37 0.49 11.33
C VAL A 62 -7.68 -0.66 12.06
N LEU A 63 -6.85 -1.46 11.38
CA LEU A 63 -6.12 -2.58 11.99
C LEU A 63 -5.21 -2.13 13.14
N LEU A 64 -4.56 -0.98 13.00
CA LEU A 64 -3.71 -0.40 14.05
C LEU A 64 -4.53 0.12 15.24
N LEU A 65 -5.76 0.58 15.01
CA LEU A 65 -6.66 1.04 16.07
C LEU A 65 -7.48 -0.10 16.71
N LEU A 66 -7.54 -1.28 16.08
CA LEU A 66 -8.27 -2.45 16.61
C LEU A 66 -7.89 -2.82 18.05
N PRO A 67 -6.60 -2.91 18.44
CA PRO A 67 -6.23 -3.23 19.82
C PRO A 67 -6.75 -2.20 20.83
N ALA A 68 -6.69 -0.91 20.48
CA ALA A 68 -7.21 0.17 21.32
C ALA A 68 -8.74 0.10 21.44
N LEU A 69 -9.43 -0.20 20.34
CA LEU A 69 -10.87 -0.41 20.31
C LEU A 69 -11.28 -1.62 21.17
N ALA A 70 -10.56 -2.75 21.03
CA ALA A 70 -10.79 -3.95 21.83
C ALA A 70 -10.57 -3.69 23.32
N TYR A 71 -9.52 -2.94 23.68
CA TYR A 71 -9.26 -2.53 25.05
C TYR A 71 -10.38 -1.63 25.61
N TRP A 72 -10.87 -0.68 24.80
CA TRP A 72 -11.98 0.21 25.18
C TRP A 72 -13.26 -0.57 25.49
N PHE A 73 -13.65 -1.50 24.63
CA PHE A 73 -14.84 -2.34 24.82
C PHE A 73 -14.69 -3.35 25.95
N ALA A 74 -13.49 -3.88 26.17
CA ALA A 74 -13.22 -4.76 27.32
C ALA A 74 -13.35 -4.00 28.65
N SER A 75 -12.91 -2.74 28.68
CA SER A 75 -12.98 -1.89 29.89
C SER A 75 -14.37 -1.29 30.12
N ASN A 76 -15.13 -1.06 29.05
CA ASN A 76 -16.48 -0.48 29.10
C ASN A 76 -17.50 -1.39 28.39
N PRO A 77 -17.81 -2.57 28.96
CA PRO A 77 -18.79 -3.46 28.35
C PRO A 77 -20.17 -2.79 28.31
N PRO A 78 -20.94 -2.94 27.21
CA PRO A 78 -22.30 -2.42 27.13
C PRO A 78 -23.19 -3.10 28.18
N ARG A 79 -23.76 -2.32 29.09
CA ARG A 79 -24.70 -2.75 30.14
C ARG A 79 -26.01 -2.00 30.00
N LEU A 80 -27.14 -2.68 30.06
CA LEU A 80 -28.45 -2.03 29.95
C LEU A 80 -28.83 -1.16 31.17
N GLY A 81 -28.05 -1.20 32.26
CA GLY A 81 -28.36 -0.55 33.54
C GLY A 81 -28.00 0.94 33.67
N ASP A 82 -27.30 1.56 32.70
CA ASP A 82 -26.87 2.97 32.75
C ASP A 82 -26.72 3.55 31.32
N ILE A 83 -27.83 3.57 30.57
CA ILE A 83 -27.84 3.84 29.13
C ILE A 83 -27.26 5.24 28.81
N SER A 84 -27.58 6.27 29.60
CA SER A 84 -27.12 7.64 29.35
C SER A 84 -25.60 7.77 29.40
N ARG A 85 -24.97 7.24 30.46
CA ARG A 85 -23.50 7.23 30.61
C ARG A 85 -22.83 6.41 29.52
N GLN A 86 -23.45 5.31 29.08
CA GLN A 86 -22.89 4.50 28.00
C GLN A 86 -22.97 5.17 26.65
N ILE A 87 -24.09 5.82 26.33
CA ILE A 87 -24.20 6.61 25.09
C ILE A 87 -23.10 7.66 25.07
N VAL A 88 -22.90 8.40 26.15
CA VAL A 88 -21.85 9.43 26.23
C VAL A 88 -20.46 8.83 26.06
N LEU A 89 -20.13 7.75 26.77
CA LEU A 89 -18.83 7.09 26.65
C LEU A 89 -18.57 6.56 25.23
N HIS A 90 -19.55 5.92 24.60
CA HIS A 90 -19.39 5.37 23.25
C HIS A 90 -19.36 6.47 22.18
N LEU A 91 -20.06 7.58 22.40
CA LEU A 91 -20.03 8.75 21.51
C LEU A 91 -18.67 9.46 21.57
N ILE A 92 -18.11 9.61 22.77
CA ILE A 92 -16.75 10.14 22.93
C ILE A 92 -15.74 9.16 22.33
N GLY A 93 -15.87 7.86 22.61
CA GLY A 93 -15.00 6.83 22.07
C GLY A 93 -15.02 6.78 20.54
N SER A 94 -16.20 6.88 19.92
CA SER A 94 -16.34 6.90 18.46
C SER A 94 -15.77 8.16 17.84
N LEU A 95 -15.93 9.32 18.50
CA LEU A 95 -15.33 10.57 18.06
C LEU A 95 -13.79 10.51 18.09
N ILE A 96 -13.22 10.02 19.20
CA ILE A 96 -11.77 9.82 19.33
C ILE A 96 -11.28 8.85 18.27
N PHE A 97 -11.97 7.72 18.08
CA PHE A 97 -11.63 6.74 17.05
C PHE A 97 -11.65 7.37 15.65
N SER A 98 -12.69 8.14 15.31
CA SER A 98 -12.81 8.79 14.01
C SER A 98 -11.66 9.76 13.74
N ILE A 99 -11.31 10.59 14.73
CA ILE A 99 -10.18 11.53 14.62
C ILE A 99 -8.87 10.76 14.44
N CYS A 100 -8.60 9.77 15.29
CA CYS A 100 -7.40 8.94 15.19
C CYS A 100 -7.30 8.22 13.84
N HIS A 101 -8.41 7.67 13.35
CA HIS A 101 -8.48 6.99 12.07
C HIS A 101 -8.14 7.92 10.92
N VAL A 102 -8.77 9.10 10.85
CA VAL A 102 -8.51 10.09 9.78
C VAL A 102 -7.08 10.59 9.83
N VAL A 103 -6.56 10.93 11.02
CA VAL A 103 -5.17 11.40 11.17
C VAL A 103 -4.19 10.32 10.71
N LEU A 104 -4.37 9.08 11.14
CA LEU A 104 -3.49 7.97 10.78
C LEU A 104 -3.57 7.64 9.29
N MET A 105 -4.78 7.64 8.72
CA MET A 105 -5.02 7.43 7.29
C MET A 105 -4.34 8.51 6.43
N VAL A 106 -4.51 9.79 6.78
CA VAL A 106 -3.88 10.92 6.07
C VAL A 106 -2.36 10.86 6.21
N TRP A 107 -1.85 10.60 7.41
CA TRP A 107 -0.42 10.50 7.65
C TRP A 107 0.24 9.38 6.83
N LEU A 108 -0.37 8.18 6.79
CA LEU A 108 0.12 7.06 5.97
C LEU A 108 0.14 7.42 4.48
N ARG A 109 -0.90 8.12 4.02
CA ARG A 109 -1.01 8.56 2.63
C ARG A 109 0.10 9.53 2.27
N GLU A 110 0.25 10.61 3.03
CA GLU A 110 1.28 11.62 2.81
C GLU A 110 2.69 11.01 2.86
N LEU A 111 2.95 10.07 3.78
CA LEU A 111 4.22 9.36 3.85
C LEU A 111 4.53 8.61 2.54
N ILE A 112 3.55 7.89 1.99
CA ILE A 112 3.72 7.12 0.74
C ILE A 112 3.95 8.07 -0.45
N TYR A 113 3.17 9.15 -0.54
CA TYR A 113 3.36 10.17 -1.59
C TYR A 113 4.74 10.84 -1.47
N ALA A 114 5.18 11.21 -0.27
CA ALA A 114 6.48 11.81 -0.02
C ALA A 114 7.64 10.88 -0.40
N LEU A 115 7.57 9.60 -0.04
CA LEU A 115 8.59 8.61 -0.41
C LEU A 115 8.69 8.42 -1.93
N ARG A 116 7.55 8.42 -2.65
CA ARG A 116 7.55 8.30 -4.11
C ARG A 116 8.03 9.57 -4.81
N SER A 117 7.66 10.74 -4.28
CA SER A 117 8.16 12.03 -4.78
C SER A 117 9.69 12.10 -4.66
N THR A 118 10.24 11.64 -3.54
CA THR A 118 11.69 11.61 -3.30
C THR A 118 12.40 10.80 -4.39
N LEU A 119 11.92 9.60 -4.70
CA LEU A 119 12.54 8.79 -5.76
C LEU A 119 12.47 9.48 -7.13
N SER A 120 11.35 10.16 -7.43
CA SER A 120 11.21 10.96 -8.66
C SER A 120 12.19 12.12 -8.70
N SER A 121 12.25 12.93 -7.63
CA SER A 121 13.16 14.06 -7.51
C SER A 121 14.63 13.63 -7.53
N PHE A 122 14.95 12.44 -7.01
CA PHE A 122 16.27 11.83 -7.14
C PHE A 122 16.56 11.44 -8.59
N THR A 123 15.60 10.87 -9.33
CA THR A 123 15.78 10.62 -10.78
C THR A 123 16.05 11.93 -11.52
N ASP A 124 15.24 12.97 -11.31
CA ASP A 124 15.37 14.24 -12.03
C ASP A 124 16.74 14.90 -11.81
N ARG A 125 17.20 14.93 -10.55
CA ARG A 125 18.47 15.56 -10.18
C ARG A 125 19.70 14.79 -10.70
N PHE A 126 19.58 13.48 -10.91
CA PHE A 126 20.68 12.63 -11.37
C PHE A 126 20.55 12.17 -12.83
N SER A 127 19.46 12.54 -13.51
CA SER A 127 19.26 12.26 -14.94
C SER A 127 20.40 12.83 -15.79
N SER A 128 20.86 14.05 -15.47
CA SER A 128 22.02 14.68 -16.12
C SER A 128 23.35 13.93 -15.93
N LYS A 129 23.45 13.05 -14.93
CA LYS A 129 24.63 12.20 -14.67
C LYS A 129 24.48 10.80 -15.27
N GLY A 130 23.45 10.57 -16.09
CA GLY A 130 23.17 9.28 -16.71
C GLY A 130 22.48 8.28 -15.79
N PHE A 131 21.73 8.73 -14.78
CA PHE A 131 20.86 7.83 -14.01
C PHE A 131 19.47 7.76 -14.63
N SER A 132 19.01 6.55 -14.94
CA SER A 132 17.70 6.32 -15.54
C SER A 132 16.88 5.34 -14.71
N ARG A 133 15.57 5.60 -14.63
CA ARG A 133 14.64 4.76 -13.89
C ARG A 133 14.19 3.60 -14.76
N ILE A 134 14.45 2.37 -14.32
CA ILE A 134 14.10 1.13 -15.05
C ILE A 134 12.90 0.40 -14.43
N HIS A 135 12.55 0.77 -13.20
CA HIS A 135 11.45 0.16 -12.46
C HIS A 135 10.86 1.19 -11.50
N ARG A 136 9.64 0.92 -11.00
CA ARG A 136 8.99 1.78 -9.99
C ARG A 136 9.81 2.00 -8.71
N SER A 137 10.80 1.15 -8.45
CA SER A 137 11.65 1.19 -7.25
C SER A 137 13.16 1.20 -7.54
N HIS A 138 13.58 1.15 -8.81
CA HIS A 138 15.00 1.04 -9.17
C HIS A 138 15.41 2.11 -10.16
N ILE A 139 16.51 2.78 -9.85
CA ILE A 139 17.25 3.69 -10.72
C ILE A 139 18.61 3.05 -10.95
N ILE A 140 19.07 3.02 -12.19
CA ILE A 140 20.39 2.51 -12.54
C ILE A 140 21.22 3.62 -13.18
N ASN A 141 22.54 3.49 -13.05
CA ASN A 141 23.46 4.30 -13.83
C ASN A 141 23.63 3.65 -15.23
N ASN A 142 23.36 4.42 -16.28
CA ASN A 142 23.49 4.02 -17.68
C ASN A 142 24.90 3.53 -18.01
N GLN A 143 25.93 4.11 -17.39
CA GLN A 143 27.32 3.71 -17.60
C GLN A 143 27.64 2.32 -17.00
N ALA A 144 26.87 1.90 -16.01
CA ALA A 144 27.05 0.61 -15.33
C ALA A 144 26.36 -0.56 -16.04
N ILE A 145 25.70 -0.31 -17.18
CA ILE A 145 25.04 -1.34 -17.98
C ILE A 145 26.07 -2.08 -18.83
N ASP A 146 25.94 -3.40 -18.88
CA ASP A 146 26.71 -4.30 -19.73
C ASP A 146 25.87 -4.78 -20.93
N ASN A 147 24.67 -5.30 -20.66
CA ASN A 147 23.77 -5.83 -21.69
C ASN A 147 22.30 -5.54 -21.37
N ILE A 148 21.47 -5.36 -22.41
CA ILE A 148 20.03 -5.17 -22.28
C ILE A 148 19.33 -6.23 -23.14
N ARG A 149 18.48 -7.05 -22.52
CA ARG A 149 17.63 -8.03 -23.21
C ARG A 149 16.18 -7.58 -23.16
N TYR A 150 15.51 -7.62 -24.31
CA TYR A 150 14.08 -7.38 -24.39
C TYR A 150 13.37 -8.71 -24.69
N TYR A 151 12.32 -9.01 -23.94
CA TYR A 151 11.47 -10.15 -24.20
C TYR A 151 10.29 -9.75 -25.09
N SER A 152 9.79 -10.71 -25.86
CA SER A 152 8.58 -10.56 -26.68
C SER A 152 7.32 -10.31 -25.83
N SER A 153 7.37 -10.60 -24.52
CA SER A 153 6.32 -10.27 -23.54
C SER A 153 6.18 -8.77 -23.25
N GLY A 154 7.16 -7.94 -23.65
CA GLY A 154 7.16 -6.50 -23.46
C GLY A 154 8.02 -6.02 -22.28
N ASP A 155 8.38 -6.93 -21.36
CA ASP A 155 9.36 -6.68 -20.31
C ASP A 155 10.80 -6.87 -20.83
N GLY A 156 11.78 -6.36 -20.08
CA GLY A 156 13.19 -6.55 -20.38
C GLY A 156 14.01 -6.87 -19.13
N GLU A 157 15.27 -7.19 -19.34
CA GLU A 157 16.26 -7.35 -18.28
C GLU A 157 17.49 -6.53 -18.64
N VAL A 158 18.06 -5.88 -17.62
CA VAL A 158 19.31 -5.13 -17.70
C VAL A 158 20.34 -5.87 -16.87
N THR A 159 21.42 -6.30 -17.52
CA THR A 159 22.59 -6.85 -16.85
C THR A 159 23.58 -5.72 -16.58
N LEU A 160 23.94 -5.54 -15.32
CA LEU A 160 24.97 -4.58 -14.90
C LEU A 160 26.36 -5.19 -15.07
N ARG A 161 27.40 -4.35 -15.20
CA ARG A 161 28.81 -4.78 -15.23
C ARG A 161 29.25 -5.61 -14.02
N SER A 162 28.52 -5.51 -12.90
CA SER A 162 28.74 -6.34 -11.72
C SER A 162 28.18 -7.77 -11.86
N GLY A 163 27.59 -8.12 -13.00
CA GLY A 163 26.88 -9.39 -13.22
C GLY A 163 25.47 -9.45 -12.62
N LYS A 164 24.99 -8.37 -12.00
CA LYS A 164 23.64 -8.32 -11.38
C LYS A 164 22.58 -8.04 -12.46
N ILE A 165 21.54 -8.87 -12.49
CA ILE A 165 20.42 -8.75 -13.43
C ILE A 165 19.28 -8.01 -12.73
N LEU A 166 18.72 -7.00 -13.39
CA LEU A 166 17.57 -6.22 -12.92
C LEU A 166 16.47 -6.21 -13.97
N SER A 167 15.21 -6.37 -13.55
CA SER A 167 14.07 -6.32 -14.46
C SER A 167 13.74 -4.88 -14.89
N LEU A 168 13.58 -4.70 -16.20
CA LEU A 168 13.10 -3.49 -16.84
C LEU A 168 11.61 -3.68 -17.12
N SER A 169 10.78 -2.91 -16.41
CA SER A 169 9.34 -2.97 -16.60
C SER A 169 8.94 -2.26 -17.89
N ARG A 170 8.02 -2.86 -18.65
CA ARG A 170 7.47 -2.30 -19.90
C ARG A 170 7.10 -0.81 -19.81
N ARG A 171 6.56 -0.38 -18.67
CA ARG A 171 6.11 1.01 -18.43
C ARG A 171 7.24 2.03 -18.42
N TYR A 172 8.44 1.63 -18.03
CA TYR A 172 9.62 2.51 -17.92
C TYR A 172 10.55 2.38 -19.12
N LYS A 173 10.21 1.52 -20.10
CA LYS A 173 11.05 1.24 -21.27
C LYS A 173 11.21 2.46 -22.17
N ASP A 174 10.13 3.21 -22.39
CA ASP A 174 10.14 4.35 -23.30
C ASP A 174 10.93 5.53 -22.71
N ASP A 175 10.70 5.82 -21.42
CA ASP A 175 11.48 6.81 -20.65
C ASP A 175 12.96 6.42 -20.59
N PHE A 176 13.25 5.14 -20.35
CA PHE A 176 14.62 4.63 -20.30
C PHE A 176 15.32 4.75 -21.67
N LYS A 177 14.63 4.47 -22.78
CA LYS A 177 15.18 4.67 -24.12
C LYS A 177 15.48 6.13 -24.41
N GLN A 178 14.57 7.05 -24.04
CA GLN A 178 14.78 8.49 -24.22
C GLN A 178 15.96 9.01 -23.39
N ALA A 179 16.20 8.46 -22.20
CA ALA A 179 17.34 8.83 -21.36
C ALA A 179 18.69 8.21 -21.81
N PHE A 180 18.66 7.28 -22.76
CA PHE A 180 19.85 6.55 -23.26
C PHE A 180 20.30 6.97 -24.67
N CYS A 181 19.37 7.49 -25.49
CA CYS A 181 19.63 8.05 -26.82
C CYS A 181 20.00 9.53 -26.72
#